data_AF-A0A2U8VNS9-F1
#
_entry.id   AF-A0A2U8VNS9-F1
#
_cell.length_a   1.000
_cell.length_b   1.000
_cell.length_c   1.000
_cell.angle_alpha   90.00
_cell.angle_beta   90.00
_cell.angle_gamma   90.00
#
_symmetry.space_group_name_H-M   'P 1'
#
loop_
_entity.id
_entity.type
_entity.pdbx_description
1 polymer ?
#
loop_
_entity_poly.entity_id
_entity_poly.type
_entity_poly.pdbx_seq_one_letter_code
_entity_poly.pdbx_strand_id
1 'polypeptide(L)'
;MAALDTRVREAFEEADRGGSADRLARFREVAKTTCAVTVMSITDMRMLLSENRLWVSFYKQVNGAGSRQSEWNKWDFSRGSNDQKVNPQYSDHINYAALSLGDFGAGWYGGCHAKLVGDRISTRASVFWENPFVFLKNTHVPPDALVPPGYRASWERRSDLAVAKLHPKIGSSTAEAEFPGIVLEHDPSRGDTDFIEVHIYGAVGQSAIAQVSVDTSRMDEDDALEWSSLKRRLDAAGILVRDVANA
;
A
#
# COMPACT_ATOMS: atom_id res chain seq x y z
N MET A 1 2.88 -18.44 -11.58
CA MET A 1 3.01 -17.47 -12.70
C MET A 1 1.86 -17.60 -13.68
N ALA A 2 1.57 -18.78 -14.23
CA ALA A 2 0.48 -19.01 -15.19
C ALA A 2 -0.89 -18.39 -14.78
N ALA A 3 -1.28 -18.48 -13.50
CA ALA A 3 -2.58 -17.94 -13.06
C ALA A 3 -2.71 -16.41 -13.18
N LEU A 4 -1.64 -15.65 -12.94
CA LEU A 4 -1.67 -14.20 -13.16
C LEU A 4 -1.69 -13.88 -14.65
N ASP A 5 -0.91 -14.62 -15.44
CA ASP A 5 -0.87 -14.45 -16.90
C ASP A 5 -2.24 -14.69 -17.53
N THR A 6 -2.97 -15.70 -17.04
CA THR A 6 -4.37 -15.95 -17.43
C THR A 6 -5.26 -14.75 -17.12
N ARG A 7 -5.21 -14.19 -15.91
CA ARG A 7 -6.02 -13.02 -15.53
C ARG A 7 -5.69 -11.78 -16.35
N VAL A 8 -4.41 -11.57 -16.65
CA VAL A 8 -3.99 -10.46 -17.51
C VAL A 8 -4.53 -10.64 -18.93
N ARG A 9 -4.46 -11.86 -19.48
CA ARG A 9 -5.02 -12.17 -20.80
C ARG A 9 -6.53 -11.92 -20.82
N GLU A 10 -7.25 -12.44 -19.84
CA GLU A 10 -8.71 -12.23 -19.69
C GLU A 10 -9.06 -10.74 -19.59
N ALA A 11 -8.29 -9.96 -18.82
CA ALA A 11 -8.46 -8.51 -18.72
C ALA A 11 -8.32 -7.80 -20.08
N PHE A 12 -7.35 -8.19 -20.92
CA PHE A 12 -7.19 -7.64 -22.26
C PHE A 12 -8.28 -8.13 -23.23
N GLU A 13 -8.73 -9.38 -23.13
CA GLU A 13 -9.86 -9.92 -23.91
C GLU A 13 -11.17 -9.20 -23.58
N GLU A 14 -11.38 -8.82 -22.32
CA GLU A 14 -12.52 -8.00 -21.87
C GLU A 14 -12.41 -6.55 -22.36
N ALA A 15 -11.23 -5.94 -22.22
CA ALA A 15 -10.99 -4.58 -22.70
C ALA A 15 -11.13 -4.46 -24.23
N ASP A 16 -10.68 -5.46 -24.98
CA ASP A 16 -10.84 -5.50 -26.44
C ASP A 16 -12.32 -5.55 -26.84
N ARG A 17 -13.11 -6.44 -26.22
CA ARG A 17 -14.57 -6.47 -26.41
C ARG A 17 -15.26 -5.16 -26.03
N GLY A 18 -14.72 -4.44 -25.05
CA GLY A 18 -15.22 -3.13 -24.60
C GLY A 18 -14.65 -1.93 -25.36
N GLY A 19 -13.74 -2.13 -26.33
CA GLY A 19 -13.07 -1.05 -27.05
C GLY A 19 -12.10 -0.20 -26.19
N SER A 20 -11.63 -0.72 -25.07
CA SER A 20 -10.69 -0.05 -24.14
C SER A 20 -9.29 -0.68 -24.10
N ALA A 21 -8.97 -1.62 -25.01
CA ALA A 21 -7.68 -2.32 -25.04
C ALA A 21 -6.46 -1.39 -25.08
N ASP A 22 -6.46 -0.39 -25.97
CA ASP A 22 -5.38 0.61 -26.06
C ASP A 22 -5.24 1.39 -24.74
N ARG A 23 -6.38 1.68 -24.09
CA ARG A 23 -6.38 2.40 -22.83
C ARG A 23 -5.86 1.57 -21.67
N LEU A 24 -6.21 0.29 -21.64
CA LEU A 24 -5.67 -0.67 -20.68
C LEU A 24 -4.17 -0.91 -20.89
N ALA A 25 -3.70 -0.96 -22.14
CA ALA A 25 -2.28 -1.04 -22.46
C ALA A 25 -1.54 0.19 -21.95
N ARG A 26 -2.11 1.39 -22.15
CA ARG A 26 -1.56 2.63 -21.61
C ARG A 26 -1.54 2.65 -20.08
N PHE A 27 -2.61 2.19 -19.43
CA PHE A 27 -2.66 2.02 -17.99
C PHE A 27 -1.56 1.08 -17.50
N ARG A 28 -1.30 -0.05 -18.18
CA ARG A 28 -0.22 -0.98 -17.84
C ARG A 28 1.15 -0.31 -17.82
N GLU A 29 1.44 0.52 -18.82
CA GLU A 29 2.71 1.26 -18.88
C GLU A 29 2.86 2.26 -17.74
N VAL A 30 1.80 3.03 -17.45
CA VAL A 30 1.81 3.95 -16.31
C VAL A 30 1.90 3.18 -14.99
N ALA A 31 1.23 2.04 -14.86
CA ALA A 31 1.29 1.20 -13.67
C ALA A 31 2.70 0.67 -13.35
N LYS A 32 3.63 0.63 -14.32
CA LYS A 32 5.04 0.32 -14.05
C LYS A 32 5.73 1.41 -13.23
N THR A 33 5.24 2.65 -13.25
CA THR A 33 5.82 3.76 -12.47
C THR A 33 5.22 3.87 -11.07
N THR A 34 4.35 2.93 -10.68
CA THR A 34 3.81 2.86 -9.32
C THR A 34 4.90 2.66 -8.28
N CYS A 35 4.65 3.20 -7.10
CA CYS A 35 5.48 3.12 -5.92
C CYS A 35 4.69 2.55 -4.73
N ALA A 36 5.41 2.18 -3.68
CA ALA A 36 4.80 1.77 -2.42
C ALA A 36 4.75 2.99 -1.48
N VAL A 37 3.58 3.27 -0.93
CA VAL A 37 3.38 4.34 0.04
C VAL A 37 2.76 3.76 1.30
N THR A 38 3.50 3.80 2.40
CA THR A 38 2.97 3.42 3.71
C THR A 38 2.46 4.66 4.43
N VAL A 39 1.48 4.47 5.32
CA VAL A 39 0.92 5.54 6.13
C VAL A 39 1.21 5.21 7.58
N MET A 40 1.77 6.17 8.30
CA MET A 40 2.13 6.02 9.72
C MET A 40 1.81 7.29 10.49
N SER A 41 1.91 7.25 11.81
CA SER A 41 1.78 8.45 12.63
C SER A 41 3.04 9.35 12.51
N ILE A 42 2.90 10.65 12.84
CA ILE A 42 4.04 11.56 12.95
C ILE A 42 5.05 11.03 13.97
N THR A 43 4.55 10.53 15.11
CA THR A 43 5.36 9.89 16.14
C THR A 43 6.12 8.67 15.62
N ASP A 44 5.50 7.76 14.86
CA ASP A 44 6.18 6.60 14.26
C ASP A 44 7.27 7.02 13.26
N MET A 45 6.98 8.03 12.42
CA MET A 45 7.97 8.60 11.50
C MET A 45 9.14 9.22 12.26
N ARG A 46 8.87 9.98 13.33
CA ARG A 46 9.89 10.56 14.20
C ARG A 46 10.75 9.48 14.87
N MET A 47 10.13 8.38 15.31
CA MET A 47 10.86 7.24 15.86
C MET A 47 11.74 6.59 14.81
N LEU A 48 11.25 6.40 13.57
CA LEU A 48 11.99 5.81 12.46
C LEU A 48 13.24 6.62 12.06
N LEU A 49 13.15 7.96 12.13
CA LEU A 49 14.28 8.85 11.87
C LEU A 49 15.25 9.00 13.05
N SER A 50 14.97 8.36 14.19
CA SER A 50 15.90 8.33 15.32
C SER A 50 16.99 7.28 15.07
N GLU A 51 18.20 7.51 15.62
CA GLU A 51 19.34 6.62 15.40
C GLU A 51 18.99 5.16 15.76
N ASN A 52 19.32 4.24 14.85
CA ASN A 52 19.17 2.78 14.98
C ASN A 52 17.73 2.25 15.12
N ARG A 53 16.73 2.95 14.56
CA ARG A 53 15.35 2.43 14.47
C ARG A 53 15.01 1.90 13.08
N LEU A 54 14.12 0.90 13.07
CA LEU A 54 13.60 0.27 11.86
C LEU A 54 12.07 0.24 11.94
N TRP A 55 11.42 0.43 10.80
CA TRP A 55 10.00 0.16 10.64
C TRP A 55 9.79 -1.36 10.58
N VAL A 56 9.09 -1.88 11.58
CA VAL A 56 8.77 -3.30 11.73
C VAL A 56 7.27 -3.53 11.65
N SER A 57 6.89 -4.77 11.34
CA SER A 57 5.49 -5.18 11.23
C SER A 57 4.69 -4.87 12.49
N PHE A 58 3.37 -4.72 12.33
CA PHE A 58 2.44 -4.54 13.45
C PHE A 58 2.66 -5.58 14.56
N TYR A 59 2.79 -6.86 14.19
CA TYR A 59 2.99 -7.95 15.13
C TYR A 59 4.28 -7.81 15.95
N LYS A 60 5.36 -7.28 15.35
CA LYS A 60 6.60 -7.03 16.10
C LYS A 60 6.50 -5.81 16.99
N GLN A 61 5.75 -4.78 16.60
CA GLN A 61 5.46 -3.62 17.45
C GLN A 61 4.64 -4.02 18.68
N VAL A 62 3.62 -4.87 18.50
CA VAL A 62 2.73 -5.33 19.58
C VAL A 62 3.38 -6.41 20.46
N ASN A 63 3.91 -7.48 19.85
CA ASN A 63 4.35 -8.68 20.60
C ASN A 63 5.84 -8.65 21.01
N GLY A 64 6.68 -7.93 20.26
CA GLY A 64 8.14 -7.93 20.46
C GLY A 64 8.68 -6.73 21.22
N ALA A 65 8.16 -5.53 20.91
CA ALA A 65 8.67 -4.26 21.43
C ALA A 65 7.75 -3.56 22.44
N GLY A 66 6.48 -3.97 22.55
CA GLY A 66 5.48 -3.28 23.37
C GLY A 66 5.27 -1.80 22.98
N SER A 67 5.67 -1.41 21.77
CA SER A 67 5.65 -0.02 21.29
C SER A 67 4.29 0.41 20.77
N ARG A 68 3.35 -0.54 20.65
CA ARG A 68 1.96 -0.32 20.24
C ARG A 68 1.02 -1.24 21.02
N GLN A 69 -0.14 -0.72 21.40
CA GLN A 69 -1.25 -1.52 21.92
C GLN A 69 -2.22 -1.86 20.79
N SER A 70 -2.76 -3.09 20.82
CA SER A 70 -3.87 -3.45 19.95
C SER A 70 -5.14 -2.73 20.42
N GLU A 71 -5.92 -2.26 19.46
CA GLU A 71 -7.21 -1.61 19.72
C GLU A 71 -8.34 -2.64 19.80
N TRP A 72 -9.37 -2.35 20.60
CA TRP A 72 -10.58 -3.17 20.65
C TRP A 72 -11.51 -2.83 19.47
N ASN A 73 -11.08 -3.16 18.25
CA ASN A 73 -11.86 -2.93 17.04
C ASN A 73 -11.93 -4.20 16.16
N LYS A 74 -12.88 -4.23 15.22
CA LYS A 74 -13.10 -5.40 14.34
C LYS A 74 -11.90 -5.74 13.46
N TRP A 75 -11.04 -4.75 13.17
CA TRP A 75 -9.86 -4.92 12.34
C TRP A 75 -8.79 -5.64 13.14
N ASP A 76 -8.36 -5.11 14.27
CA ASP A 76 -7.35 -5.74 15.11
C ASP A 76 -7.75 -7.14 15.58
N PHE A 77 -9.04 -7.35 15.90
CA PHE A 77 -9.56 -8.65 16.33
C PHE A 77 -9.37 -9.77 15.31
N SER A 78 -9.64 -9.53 14.02
CA SER A 78 -9.52 -10.57 12.98
C SER A 78 -8.21 -10.46 12.17
N ARG A 79 -7.31 -9.55 12.54
CA ARG A 79 -6.08 -9.28 11.80
C ARG A 79 -5.18 -10.50 11.74
N GLY A 80 -4.94 -11.13 12.89
CA GLY A 80 -4.09 -12.31 12.99
C GLY A 80 -4.55 -13.44 12.09
N SER A 81 -5.85 -13.75 12.07
CA SER A 81 -6.39 -14.82 11.23
C SER A 81 -6.31 -14.47 9.74
N ASN A 82 -6.64 -13.24 9.36
CA ASN A 82 -6.70 -12.83 7.96
C ASN A 82 -5.30 -12.69 7.35
N ASP A 83 -4.39 -12.04 8.06
CA ASP A 83 -3.00 -11.89 7.61
C ASP A 83 -2.29 -13.24 7.53
N GLN A 84 -2.49 -14.12 8.51
CA GLN A 84 -1.92 -15.47 8.46
C GLN A 84 -2.48 -16.31 7.31
N LYS A 85 -3.76 -16.12 6.95
CA LYS A 85 -4.36 -16.81 5.82
C LYS A 85 -3.75 -16.39 4.48
N VAL A 86 -3.49 -15.08 4.33
CA VAL A 86 -2.90 -14.51 3.11
C VAL A 86 -1.38 -14.69 3.06
N ASN A 87 -0.70 -14.62 4.20
CA ASN A 87 0.76 -14.71 4.39
C ASN A 87 1.11 -15.86 5.36
N PRO A 88 0.89 -17.12 4.99
CA PRO A 88 1.07 -18.25 5.90
C PRO A 88 2.53 -18.35 6.35
N GLN A 89 2.73 -18.53 7.66
CA GLN A 89 4.03 -18.73 8.32
C GLN A 89 4.95 -17.51 8.44
N TYR A 90 4.60 -16.37 7.84
CA TYR A 90 5.45 -15.17 7.88
C TYR A 90 4.67 -13.85 7.99
N SER A 91 3.38 -13.90 8.29
CA SER A 91 2.51 -12.72 8.43
C SER A 91 3.07 -11.70 9.44
N ASP A 92 3.73 -12.19 10.50
CA ASP A 92 4.40 -11.40 11.53
C ASP A 92 5.67 -10.69 11.05
N HIS A 93 6.14 -10.96 9.83
CA HIS A 93 7.24 -10.25 9.20
C HIS A 93 6.78 -9.23 8.15
N ILE A 94 5.49 -9.13 7.83
CA ILE A 94 5.01 -8.27 6.75
C ILE A 94 4.74 -6.84 7.25
N ASN A 95 5.36 -5.90 6.55
CA ASN A 95 5.04 -4.49 6.57
C ASN A 95 4.08 -4.17 5.40
N TYR A 96 3.09 -3.32 5.66
CA TYR A 96 2.02 -3.02 4.71
C TYR A 96 2.13 -1.61 4.16
N ALA A 97 1.90 -1.47 2.86
CA ALA A 97 1.82 -0.21 2.14
C ALA A 97 0.74 -0.31 1.05
N ALA A 98 0.34 0.83 0.48
CA ALA A 98 -0.51 0.86 -0.71
C ALA A 98 0.35 1.03 -1.96
N LEU A 99 -0.07 0.40 -3.06
CA LEU A 99 0.44 0.73 -4.38
C LEU A 99 -0.15 2.08 -4.80
N SER A 100 0.68 2.98 -5.30
CA SER A 100 0.25 4.34 -5.65
C SER A 100 0.99 4.86 -6.88
N LEU A 101 0.31 5.68 -7.69
CA LEU A 101 0.94 6.50 -8.74
C LEU A 101 1.34 7.89 -8.23
N GLY A 102 0.82 8.29 -7.07
CA GLY A 102 1.09 9.58 -6.46
C GLY A 102 2.01 9.47 -5.25
N ASP A 103 1.82 10.40 -4.34
CA ASP A 103 2.61 10.51 -3.11
C ASP A 103 1.79 10.16 -1.85
N PHE A 104 0.59 9.60 -2.06
CA PHE A 104 -0.35 9.22 -1.02
C PHE A 104 -0.54 7.70 -0.95
N GLY A 105 -0.79 7.24 0.26
CA GLY A 105 -1.21 5.87 0.57
C GLY A 105 -2.67 5.86 1.05
N ALA A 106 -3.13 4.73 1.58
CA ALA A 106 -4.50 4.59 2.09
C ALA A 106 -4.73 5.51 3.32
N GLY A 107 -5.44 6.62 3.09
CA GLY A 107 -5.61 7.71 4.06
C GLY A 107 -6.33 7.34 5.36
N TRP A 108 -7.11 6.27 5.36
CA TRP A 108 -7.72 5.73 6.58
C TRP A 108 -6.71 5.47 7.70
N TYR A 109 -5.47 5.10 7.34
CA TYR A 109 -4.42 4.77 8.31
C TYR A 109 -3.68 5.98 8.91
N GLY A 110 -3.99 7.21 8.48
CA GLY A 110 -3.38 8.44 9.00
C GLY A 110 -3.06 9.48 7.93
N GLY A 111 -2.40 10.56 8.35
CA GLY A 111 -2.07 11.70 7.50
C GLY A 111 -0.61 11.80 7.05
N CYS A 112 0.31 10.97 7.57
CA CYS A 112 1.73 10.99 7.18
C CYS A 112 2.04 9.82 6.24
N HIS A 113 2.31 10.17 4.98
CA HIS A 113 2.51 9.24 3.87
C HIS A 113 4.00 9.15 3.53
N ALA A 114 4.58 7.97 3.71
CA ALA A 114 5.98 7.70 3.41
C ALA A 114 6.10 6.90 2.11
N LYS A 115 6.55 7.57 1.06
CA LYS A 115 6.85 6.96 -0.24
C LYS A 115 8.20 6.26 -0.19
N LEU A 116 8.22 5.00 -0.62
CA LEU A 116 9.41 4.16 -0.56
C LEU A 116 10.18 4.16 -1.89
N VAL A 117 11.50 4.05 -1.79
CA VAL A 117 12.40 3.84 -2.94
C VAL A 117 12.21 2.41 -3.45
N GLY A 118 11.68 2.25 -4.66
CA GLY A 118 11.34 0.95 -5.25
C GLY A 118 12.49 -0.05 -5.21
N ASP A 119 13.70 0.35 -5.59
CA ASP A 119 14.89 -0.51 -5.62
C ASP A 119 15.32 -1.00 -4.23
N ARG A 120 14.95 -0.28 -3.16
CA ARG A 120 15.28 -0.67 -1.78
C ARG A 120 14.33 -1.74 -1.23
N ILE A 121 13.18 -1.96 -1.89
CA ILE A 121 12.16 -2.91 -1.45
C ILE A 121 11.88 -4.03 -2.46
N SER A 122 12.30 -3.89 -3.73
CA SER A 122 11.89 -4.77 -4.83
C SER A 122 12.09 -6.27 -4.55
N THR A 123 13.27 -6.65 -4.06
CA THR A 123 13.64 -8.05 -3.79
C THR A 123 12.91 -8.69 -2.60
N ARG A 124 12.19 -7.88 -1.83
CA ARG A 124 11.50 -8.28 -0.60
C ARG A 124 10.04 -7.82 -0.57
N ALA A 125 9.53 -7.34 -1.71
CA ALA A 125 8.18 -6.84 -1.83
C ALA A 125 7.36 -7.70 -2.81
N SER A 126 6.11 -7.94 -2.45
CA SER A 126 5.08 -8.46 -3.35
C SER A 126 3.88 -7.54 -3.32
N VAL A 127 3.12 -7.50 -4.42
CA VAL A 127 1.79 -6.88 -4.44
C VAL A 127 0.73 -7.95 -4.27
N PHE A 128 -0.35 -7.60 -3.59
CA PHE A 128 -1.49 -8.45 -3.31
C PHE A 128 -2.78 -7.72 -3.68
N TRP A 129 -3.79 -8.50 -4.12
CA TRP A 129 -5.00 -8.00 -4.78
C TRP A 129 -5.63 -6.82 -4.04
N GLU A 130 -5.82 -6.92 -2.73
CA GLU A 130 -6.42 -5.88 -1.89
C GLU A 130 -6.16 -6.20 -0.42
N ASN A 131 -6.72 -5.40 0.49
CA ASN A 131 -6.65 -5.67 1.93
C ASN A 131 -7.16 -7.11 2.26
N PRO A 132 -6.43 -7.92 3.06
CA PRO A 132 -6.80 -9.29 3.41
C PRO A 132 -8.22 -9.49 3.94
N PHE A 133 -8.77 -8.52 4.67
CA PHE A 133 -10.14 -8.59 5.20
C PHE A 133 -11.16 -8.55 4.07
N VAL A 134 -10.98 -7.61 3.13
CA VAL A 134 -11.86 -7.43 1.98
C VAL A 134 -11.73 -8.63 1.05
N PHE A 135 -10.48 -9.04 0.78
CA PHE A 135 -10.19 -10.17 -0.10
C PHE A 135 -10.84 -11.47 0.35
N LEU A 136 -10.66 -11.85 1.63
CA LEU A 136 -11.17 -13.11 2.16
C LEU A 136 -12.70 -13.11 2.25
N LYS A 137 -13.30 -11.95 2.55
CA LYS A 137 -14.75 -11.76 2.53
C LYS A 137 -15.32 -11.96 1.12
N ASN A 138 -14.67 -11.41 0.10
CA ASN A 138 -15.19 -11.46 -1.28
C ASN A 138 -14.92 -12.80 -1.96
N THR A 139 -13.73 -13.38 -1.74
CA THR A 139 -13.29 -14.60 -2.44
C THR A 139 -13.81 -15.88 -1.79
N HIS A 140 -14.33 -15.81 -0.55
CA HIS A 140 -14.86 -16.96 0.19
C HIS A 140 -13.88 -18.13 0.27
N VAL A 141 -12.60 -17.85 0.54
CA VAL A 141 -11.57 -18.90 0.64
C VAL A 141 -11.87 -19.80 1.85
N PRO A 142 -12.05 -21.12 1.66
CA PRO A 142 -12.32 -22.04 2.76
C PRO A 142 -11.23 -22.01 3.85
N PRO A 143 -11.55 -22.23 5.14
CA PRO A 143 -10.58 -22.17 6.24
C PRO A 143 -9.36 -23.07 6.09
N ASP A 144 -9.48 -24.20 5.40
CA ASP A 144 -8.45 -25.20 5.14
C ASP A 144 -7.73 -25.03 3.78
N ALA A 145 -8.18 -24.11 2.93
CA ALA A 145 -7.60 -23.87 1.61
C ALA A 145 -6.53 -22.77 1.60
N LEU A 146 -5.57 -22.80 0.68
CA LEU A 146 -4.69 -21.66 0.44
C LEU A 146 -5.39 -20.60 -0.42
N VAL A 147 -4.91 -19.35 -0.35
CA VAL A 147 -5.33 -18.31 -1.30
C VAL A 147 -5.00 -18.79 -2.73
N PRO A 148 -5.96 -18.75 -3.67
CA PRO A 148 -5.71 -19.20 -5.03
C PRO A 148 -4.57 -18.42 -5.70
N PRO A 149 -3.79 -19.05 -6.60
CA PRO A 149 -2.74 -18.35 -7.32
C PRO A 149 -3.34 -17.27 -8.25
N GLY A 150 -2.56 -16.24 -8.56
CA GLY A 150 -2.94 -15.13 -9.45
C GLY A 150 -3.39 -13.85 -8.75
N TYR A 151 -3.60 -13.88 -7.43
CA TYR A 151 -3.92 -12.70 -6.61
C TYR A 151 -2.71 -12.02 -5.96
N ARG A 152 -1.51 -12.55 -6.20
CA ARG A 152 -0.23 -12.02 -5.73
C ARG A 152 0.78 -12.00 -6.87
N ALA A 153 1.62 -10.99 -6.91
CA ALA A 153 2.73 -10.88 -7.85
C ALA A 153 3.99 -10.35 -7.15
N SER A 154 5.18 -10.61 -7.72
CA SER A 154 6.40 -9.93 -7.27
C SER A 154 6.32 -8.44 -7.58
N TRP A 155 7.18 -7.64 -6.94
CA TRP A 155 7.25 -6.20 -7.17
C TRP A 155 7.40 -5.83 -8.65
N GLU A 156 8.21 -6.57 -9.40
CA GLU A 156 8.47 -6.34 -10.83
C GLU A 156 7.22 -6.56 -11.70
N ARG A 157 6.29 -7.39 -11.23
CA ARG A 157 5.02 -7.70 -11.90
C ARG A 157 3.84 -6.91 -11.36
N ARG A 158 4.07 -5.83 -10.60
CA ARG A 158 3.00 -5.02 -10.02
C ARG A 158 2.03 -4.43 -11.04
N SER A 159 2.52 -4.03 -12.21
CA SER A 159 1.68 -3.55 -13.31
C SER A 159 0.74 -4.62 -13.86
N ASP A 160 1.17 -5.88 -13.87
CA ASP A 160 0.35 -7.00 -14.34
C ASP A 160 -0.79 -7.29 -13.37
N LEU A 161 -0.50 -7.30 -12.06
CA LEU A 161 -1.54 -7.42 -11.05
C LEU A 161 -2.52 -6.25 -11.09
N ALA A 162 -2.00 -5.02 -11.31
CA ALA A 162 -2.83 -3.84 -11.46
C ALA A 162 -3.78 -3.92 -12.65
N VAL A 163 -3.29 -4.35 -13.82
CA VAL A 163 -4.13 -4.60 -14.99
C VAL A 163 -5.19 -5.65 -14.68
N ALA A 164 -4.78 -6.81 -14.16
CA ALA A 164 -5.69 -7.91 -13.86
C ALA A 164 -6.85 -7.47 -12.95
N LYS A 165 -6.55 -6.68 -11.92
CA LYS A 165 -7.55 -6.19 -10.97
C LYS A 165 -8.39 -5.04 -11.49
N LEU A 166 -7.75 -4.03 -12.07
CA LEU A 166 -8.35 -2.71 -12.27
C LEU A 166 -8.91 -2.51 -13.67
N HIS A 167 -8.72 -3.45 -14.61
CA HIS A 167 -9.28 -3.34 -15.95
C HIS A 167 -10.80 -3.04 -16.01
N PRO A 168 -11.67 -3.51 -15.09
CA PRO A 168 -13.10 -3.18 -15.16
C PRO A 168 -13.38 -1.69 -14.92
N LYS A 169 -12.43 -0.95 -14.32
CA LYS A 169 -12.50 0.50 -14.09
C LYS A 169 -11.91 1.32 -15.24
N ILE A 170 -11.34 0.68 -16.26
CA ILE A 170 -10.68 1.34 -17.40
C ILE A 170 -11.58 1.24 -18.64
N GLY A 171 -12.28 2.33 -18.93
CA GLY A 171 -13.07 2.51 -20.14
C GLY A 171 -12.26 3.18 -21.27
N SER A 172 -12.84 3.22 -22.47
CA SER A 172 -12.24 3.87 -23.64
C SER A 172 -12.06 5.39 -23.46
N SER A 173 -12.89 6.02 -22.62
CA SER A 173 -12.84 7.46 -22.31
C SER A 173 -12.08 7.82 -21.04
N THR A 174 -11.65 6.85 -20.22
CA THR A 174 -10.92 7.12 -18.96
C THR A 174 -9.69 7.96 -19.25
N ALA A 175 -9.48 9.11 -18.61
CA ALA A 175 -8.29 9.94 -18.78
C ALA A 175 -7.07 9.36 -18.02
N GLU A 176 -5.83 9.64 -18.46
CA GLU A 176 -4.63 9.20 -17.71
C GLU A 176 -4.56 9.87 -16.34
N ALA A 177 -5.09 11.09 -16.23
CA ALA A 177 -5.19 11.83 -14.98
C ALA A 177 -6.09 11.13 -13.94
N GLU A 178 -6.96 10.21 -14.36
CA GLU A 178 -7.82 9.42 -13.47
C GLU A 178 -7.10 8.18 -12.92
N PHE A 179 -6.02 7.72 -13.56
CA PHE A 179 -5.31 6.50 -13.15
C PHE A 179 -4.86 6.48 -11.68
N PRO A 180 -4.36 7.59 -11.09
CA PRO A 180 -4.01 7.59 -9.67
C PRO A 180 -5.18 7.21 -8.76
N GLY A 181 -6.37 7.79 -9.00
CA GLY A 181 -7.58 7.47 -8.23
C GLY A 181 -8.15 6.08 -8.48
N ILE A 182 -7.81 5.47 -9.63
CA ILE A 182 -8.17 4.08 -9.96
C ILE A 182 -7.25 3.09 -9.24
N VAL A 183 -5.94 3.38 -9.15
CA VAL A 183 -4.96 2.53 -8.46
C VAL A 183 -5.17 2.53 -6.95
N LEU A 184 -5.49 3.70 -6.41
CA LEU A 184 -5.73 3.93 -5.00
C LEU A 184 -6.91 4.89 -4.88
N GLU A 185 -8.07 4.35 -4.52
CA GLU A 185 -9.21 5.18 -4.15
C GLU A 185 -8.81 6.04 -2.95
N HIS A 186 -9.10 7.34 -3.00
CA HIS A 186 -8.75 8.26 -1.92
C HIS A 186 -9.99 8.59 -1.11
N ASP A 187 -10.27 7.79 -0.10
CA ASP A 187 -11.28 8.08 0.91
C ASP A 187 -10.70 7.88 2.33
N PRO A 188 -10.27 8.96 3.00
CA PRO A 188 -9.69 8.85 4.34
C PRO A 188 -10.69 8.44 5.41
N SER A 189 -12.01 8.40 5.11
CA SER A 189 -13.07 8.00 6.03
C SER A 189 -13.41 6.51 5.96
N ARG A 190 -12.85 5.77 4.98
CA ARG A 190 -13.18 4.37 4.71
C ARG A 190 -11.98 3.43 4.85
N GLY A 191 -12.03 2.56 5.85
CA GLY A 191 -11.04 1.50 6.04
C GLY A 191 -11.14 0.33 5.04
N ASP A 192 -12.19 0.28 4.23
CA ASP A 192 -12.44 -0.70 3.18
C ASP A 192 -12.22 -0.14 1.76
N THR A 193 -11.52 1.00 1.66
CA THR A 193 -11.12 1.63 0.41
C THR A 193 -10.45 0.63 -0.54
N ASP A 194 -10.72 0.72 -1.85
CA ASP A 194 -10.16 -0.19 -2.83
C ASP A 194 -8.75 0.24 -3.28
N PHE A 195 -7.76 -0.61 -3.04
CA PHE A 195 -6.37 -0.42 -3.47
C PHE A 195 -5.63 -1.75 -3.60
N ILE A 196 -4.48 -1.74 -4.27
CA ILE A 196 -3.58 -2.90 -4.32
C ILE A 196 -2.59 -2.79 -3.16
N GLU A 197 -2.54 -3.82 -2.32
CA GLU A 197 -1.69 -3.82 -1.14
C GLU A 197 -0.27 -4.26 -1.49
N VAL A 198 0.73 -3.62 -0.89
CA VAL A 198 2.14 -3.99 -1.00
C VAL A 198 2.55 -4.65 0.32
N HIS A 199 3.06 -5.87 0.22
CA HIS A 199 3.61 -6.64 1.33
C HIS A 199 5.12 -6.60 1.27
N ILE A 200 5.76 -6.03 2.28
CA ILE A 200 7.21 -5.86 2.37
C ILE A 200 7.72 -6.74 3.50
N TYR A 201 8.49 -7.77 3.17
CA TYR A 201 9.00 -8.73 4.15
C TYR A 201 10.15 -8.12 4.96
N GLY A 202 10.05 -8.15 6.29
CA GLY A 202 11.10 -7.77 7.24
C GLY A 202 11.15 -6.28 7.58
N ALA A 203 12.16 -5.88 8.36
CA ALA A 203 12.33 -4.51 8.85
C ALA A 203 12.86 -3.53 7.78
N VAL A 204 12.35 -2.30 7.74
CA VAL A 204 12.69 -1.28 6.74
C VAL A 204 13.36 -0.08 7.43
N GLY A 205 14.53 0.32 6.96
CA GLY A 205 15.24 1.49 7.51
C GLY A 205 14.88 2.79 6.81
N GLN A 206 15.28 3.93 7.40
CA GLN A 206 15.02 5.26 6.85
C GLN A 206 15.55 5.47 5.42
N SER A 207 16.62 4.77 5.03
CA SER A 207 17.20 4.85 3.68
C SER A 207 16.29 4.32 2.57
N ALA A 208 15.19 3.65 2.92
CA ALA A 208 14.15 3.25 1.99
C ALA A 208 13.09 4.32 1.77
N ILE A 209 13.11 5.44 2.50
CA ILE A 209 12.14 6.54 2.36
C ILE A 209 12.67 7.53 1.31
N ALA A 210 11.90 7.74 0.25
CA ALA A 210 12.20 8.74 -0.78
C ALA A 210 11.59 10.11 -0.44
N GLN A 211 10.34 10.10 0.02
CA GLN A 211 9.56 11.30 0.26
C GLN A 211 8.57 11.06 1.40
N VAL A 212 8.30 12.12 2.16
CA VAL A 212 7.20 12.19 3.12
C VAL A 212 6.23 13.28 2.70
N SER A 213 4.96 12.92 2.54
CA SER A 213 3.86 13.86 2.30
C SER A 213 2.95 13.85 3.51
N VAL A 214 2.54 15.01 4.01
CA VAL A 214 1.66 15.07 5.18
C VAL A 214 0.43 15.91 4.91
N ASP A 215 -0.72 15.33 5.22
CA ASP A 215 -2.01 16.02 5.24
C ASP A 215 -2.13 16.83 6.53
N THR A 216 -1.82 18.13 6.42
CA THR A 216 -1.82 19.05 7.57
C THR A 216 -3.23 19.38 8.06
N SER A 217 -4.27 19.09 7.28
CA SER A 217 -5.66 19.38 7.68
C SER A 217 -6.17 18.47 8.79
N ARG A 218 -5.47 17.35 9.02
CA ARG A 218 -5.81 16.32 10.00
C ARG A 218 -4.98 16.42 11.28
N MET A 219 -4.09 17.39 11.37
CA MET A 219 -3.25 17.63 12.54
C MET A 219 -4.02 18.42 13.60
N ASP A 220 -3.86 18.02 14.86
CA ASP A 220 -4.11 18.91 15.98
C ASP A 220 -2.88 19.81 16.28
N GLU A 221 -2.97 20.63 17.34
CA GLU A 221 -1.89 21.55 17.70
C GLU A 221 -0.59 20.82 18.11
N ASP A 222 -0.71 19.65 18.75
CA ASP A 222 0.44 18.85 19.17
C ASP A 222 1.11 18.19 17.96
N ASP A 223 0.32 17.65 17.03
CA ASP A 223 0.79 17.13 15.74
C ASP A 223 1.52 18.21 14.93
N ALA A 224 1.02 19.45 14.93
CA ALA A 224 1.65 20.56 14.20
C ALA A 224 3.04 20.93 14.78
N LEU A 225 3.18 20.89 16.11
CA LEU A 225 4.46 21.09 16.80
C LEU A 225 5.43 19.93 16.51
N GLU A 226 4.95 18.68 16.59
CA GLU A 226 5.75 17.50 16.25
C GLU A 226 6.19 17.55 14.78
N TRP A 227 5.29 17.93 13.86
CA TRP A 227 5.56 18.04 12.43
C TRP A 227 6.67 19.03 12.13
N SER A 228 6.62 20.22 12.76
CA SER A 228 7.64 21.25 12.59
C SER A 228 9.04 20.74 12.97
N SER A 229 9.14 19.97 14.07
CA SER A 229 10.40 19.34 14.48
C SER A 229 10.83 18.22 13.54
N LEU A 230 9.87 17.40 13.08
CA LEU A 230 10.09 16.28 12.18
C LEU A 230 10.58 16.72 10.80
N LYS A 231 9.99 17.79 10.25
CA LYS A 231 10.36 18.36 8.95
C LYS A 231 11.84 18.70 8.86
N ARG A 232 12.40 19.34 9.90
CA ARG A 232 13.85 19.63 9.97
C ARG A 232 14.70 18.35 9.97
N ARG A 233 14.23 17.27 10.59
CA ARG A 233 14.96 15.98 10.60
C ARG A 233 14.90 15.29 9.24
N LEU A 234 13.75 15.35 8.56
CA LEU A 234 13.60 14.86 7.20
C LEU A 234 14.53 15.61 6.23
N ASP A 235 14.58 16.95 6.34
CA ASP A 235 15.48 17.79 5.56
C ASP A 235 16.95 17.43 5.82
N ALA A 236 17.34 17.27 7.09
CA ALA A 236 18.70 16.85 7.47
C ALA A 236 19.07 15.45 6.97
N ALA A 237 18.08 14.56 6.82
CA ALA A 237 18.24 13.23 6.24
C ALA A 237 18.20 13.23 4.69
N GLY A 238 17.97 14.38 4.05
CA GLY A 238 17.85 14.49 2.59
C GLY A 238 16.55 13.87 2.03
N ILE A 239 15.52 13.72 2.87
CA ILE A 239 14.22 13.17 2.47
C ILE A 239 13.33 14.32 2.00
N LEU A 240 12.76 14.19 0.80
CA LEU A 240 11.86 15.21 0.26
C LEU A 240 10.58 15.32 1.12
N VAL A 241 10.18 16.55 1.44
CA VAL A 241 8.97 16.83 2.23
C VAL A 241 7.95 17.57 1.39
N ARG A 242 6.67 17.16 1.48
CA ARG A 242 5.53 17.89 0.92
C ARG A 242 4.44 18.09 1.98
N ASP A 243 4.08 19.34 2.21
CA ASP A 243 2.86 19.67 2.92
C ASP A 243 1.71 19.64 1.92
N VAL A 244 0.62 18.98 2.26
CA VAL A 244 -0.57 18.95 1.42
C VAL A 244 -1.74 19.45 2.25
N ALA A 245 -2.27 20.61 1.84
CA ALA A 245 -3.54 21.11 2.32
C ALA A 245 -4.58 20.69 1.27
N ASN A 246 -5.57 19.88 1.66
CA ASN A 246 -6.74 19.43 0.88
C ASN A 246 -6.64 19.63 -0.64
N ALA A 247 -6.40 18.53 -1.37
CA ALA A 247 -6.78 18.44 -2.78
C ALA A 247 -8.31 18.32 -2.91
#